data_AF-A0A2M6ZTI5-F1
#
_entry.id   AF-A0A2M6ZTI5-F1
#
_cell.length_a   1.000
_cell.length_b   1.000
_cell.length_c   1.000
_cell.angle_alpha   90.00
_cell.angle_beta   90.00
_cell.angle_gamma   90.00
#
_symmetry.space_group_name_H-M   'P 1'
#
loop_
_entity.id
_entity.type
_entity.pdbx_description
1 polymer ?
#
loop_
_entity_poly.entity_id
_entity_poly.type
_entity_poly.pdbx_seq_one_letter_code
_entity_poly.pdbx_strand_id
1 'polypeptide(L)' 'MTTTSELKPLLKRLRLGYLLNTLPERLALARRDQLDYAAFLQIILADEVTRRNNRNLEMHLQKAGFEEVCRLEDFDWTA' A
#
# COMPACT_ATOMS: atom_id res chain seq x y z
N MET A 1 5.27 -26.76 9.25
CA MET A 1 5.13 -27.03 7.80
C MET A 1 5.23 -25.72 7.06
N THR A 2 6.08 -25.73 6.04
CA THR A 2 6.75 -24.59 5.40
C THR A 2 5.88 -23.94 4.33
N THR A 3 5.30 -22.77 4.62
CA THR A 3 4.48 -22.03 3.64
C THR A 3 5.00 -20.61 3.43
N THR A 4 6.33 -20.43 3.41
CA THR A 4 6.94 -19.10 3.28
C THR A 4 7.78 -18.96 2.01
N SER A 5 8.35 -20.05 1.48
CA SER A 5 9.18 -19.99 0.27
C SER A 5 8.39 -19.73 -1.01
N GLU A 6 7.19 -20.31 -1.13
CA GLU A 6 6.30 -20.14 -2.30
C GLU A 6 5.53 -18.80 -2.27
N LEU A 7 5.36 -18.20 -1.09
CA LEU A 7 4.61 -16.96 -0.94
C LEU A 7 5.40 -15.76 -1.52
N LYS A 8 6.73 -15.76 -1.37
CA LYS A 8 7.61 -14.72 -1.92
C LYS A 8 7.48 -14.53 -3.44
N PRO A 9 7.62 -15.57 -4.29
CA PRO A 9 7.48 -15.41 -5.73
C PRO A 9 6.05 -15.04 -6.14
N LEU A 10 5.02 -15.54 -5.46
CA LEU A 10 3.62 -15.17 -5.72
C LEU A 10 3.35 -13.69 -5.42
N LEU A 11 3.77 -13.21 -4.25
CA LEU A 11 3.65 -11.80 -3.88
C LEU A 11 4.45 -10.91 -4.86
N LYS A 12 5.64 -11.34 -5.27
CA LYS A 12 6.44 -10.61 -6.27
C LYS A 12 5.75 -10.57 -7.64
N ARG A 13 5.14 -11.67 -8.11
CA ARG A 13 4.35 -11.71 -9.35
C ARG A 13 3.14 -10.79 -9.31
N LEU A 14 2.47 -10.75 -8.17
CA LEU A 14 1.34 -9.85 -7.93
C LEU A 14 1.78 -8.40 -7.66
N ARG A 15 3.09 -8.09 -7.70
CA ARG A 15 3.71 -6.79 -7.36
C ARG A 15 3.51 -6.34 -5.91
N LEU A 16 3.13 -7.26 -5.02
CA LEU A 16 2.93 -7.09 -3.57
C LEU A 16 4.27 -7.12 -2.79
N GLY A 17 5.33 -6.51 -3.35
CA GLY A 17 6.68 -6.64 -2.78
C GLY A 17 6.84 -6.00 -1.41
N TYR A 18 6.06 -4.96 -1.11
CA TYR A 18 6.10 -4.29 0.19
C TYR A 18 5.31 -5.00 1.28
N LEU A 19 4.22 -5.64 0.88
CA LEU A 19 3.43 -6.53 1.72
C LEU A 19 4.33 -7.62 2.32
N LEU A 20 5.37 -8.04 1.60
CA LEU A 20 6.36 -8.99 2.10
C LEU A 20 7.10 -8.53 3.36
N ASN A 21 7.37 -7.23 3.48
CA ASN A 21 8.05 -6.64 4.64
C ASN A 21 7.08 -6.43 5.81
N THR A 22 5.81 -6.12 5.52
CA THR A 22 4.79 -5.83 6.54
C THR A 22 3.93 -7.04 6.93
N LEU A 23 4.04 -8.15 6.19
CA LEU A 23 3.34 -9.41 6.44
C LEU A 23 3.51 -9.92 7.89
N PRO A 24 4.72 -9.98 8.48
CA PRO A 24 4.87 -10.48 9.84
C PRO A 24 4.13 -9.61 10.88
N GLU A 25 4.16 -8.28 10.71
CA GLU A 25 3.45 -7.35 11.59
C GLU A 25 1.93 -7.49 11.43
N ARG A 26 1.43 -7.56 10.19
CA ARG A 26 -0.01 -7.73 9.95
C ARG A 26 -0.52 -9.09 10.42
N LEU A 27 0.29 -10.15 10.30
CA LEU A 27 -0.06 -11.47 10.81
C LEU A 27 -0.14 -11.47 12.35
N ALA A 28 0.78 -10.76 13.02
CA ALA A 28 0.74 -10.60 14.47
C ALA A 28 -0.50 -9.79 14.91
N LEU A 29 -0.82 -8.71 14.18
CA LEU A 29 -2.03 -7.93 14.41
C LEU A 29 -3.29 -8.78 14.20
N ALA A 30 -3.37 -9.54 13.11
CA ALA A 30 -4.52 -10.41 12.82
C ALA A 30 -4.73 -11.49 13.88
N ARG A 31 -3.64 -12.05 14.43
CA ARG A 31 -3.73 -12.99 15.55
C ARG A 31 -4.19 -12.32 16.83
N ARG A 32 -3.72 -11.09 17.11
CA ARG A 32 -4.11 -10.34 18.30
C ARG A 32 -5.57 -9.93 18.26
N ASP A 33 -6.01 -9.41 17.13
CA ASP A 33 -7.35 -8.88 16.90
C ASP A 33 -8.35 -9.98 16.43
N GLN A 34 -7.92 -11.24 16.37
CA GLN A 34 -8.71 -12.39 15.90
C GLN A 34 -9.48 -12.09 14.61
N LEU A 35 -8.80 -11.43 13.67
CA LEU A 35 -9.39 -11.03 12.40
C LEU A 35 -9.74 -12.27 11.58
N ASP A 36 -10.95 -12.26 11.00
CA ASP A 36 -11.36 -13.26 10.02
C ASP A 36 -10.41 -13.25 8.82
N TYR A 37 -10.20 -14.41 8.20
CA TYR A 37 -9.31 -14.55 7.04
C TYR A 37 -9.71 -13.64 5.87
N ALA A 38 -11.02 -13.44 5.65
CA ALA A 38 -11.52 -12.54 4.62
C ALA A 38 -11.21 -11.07 4.97
N ALA A 39 -11.42 -10.68 6.23
CA ALA A 39 -11.12 -9.34 6.71
C ALA A 39 -9.62 -9.02 6.61
N PHE A 40 -8.77 -9.98 6.99
CA PHE A 40 -7.32 -9.87 6.86
C PHE A 40 -6.89 -9.68 5.40
N LEU A 41 -7.43 -10.48 4.48
CA LEU A 41 -7.12 -10.36 3.05
C LEU A 41 -7.59 -9.00 2.50
N GLN A 42 -8.79 -8.55 2.89
CA GLN A 42 -9.32 -7.26 2.47
C GLN A 42 -8.43 -6.10 2.93
N ILE A 43 -8.00 -6.09 4.19
CA ILE A 43 -7.10 -5.07 4.75
C ILE A 43 -5.79 -5.01 3.96
N ILE A 44 -5.23 -6.18 3.69
CA ILE A 44 -3.97 -6.32 2.97
C ILE A 44 -4.08 -5.80 1.53
N LEU A 45 -5.14 -6.19 0.82
CA LEU A 45 -5.35 -5.78 -0.56
C LEU A 45 -5.65 -4.27 -0.67
N ALA A 46 -6.45 -3.73 0.26
CA ALA A 46 -6.75 -2.31 0.31
C ALA A 46 -5.48 -1.46 0.53
N ASP A 47 -4.59 -1.90 1.41
CA ASP A 47 -3.31 -1.22 1.65
C ASP A 47 -2.42 -1.18 0.41
N GLU A 48 -2.31 -2.31 -0.29
CA GLU A 48 -1.53 -2.37 -1.54
C GLU A 48 -2.12 -1.44 -2.61
N VAL A 49 -3.46 -1.42 -2.78
CA VAL A 49 -4.12 -0.53 -3.75
C VAL A 49 -3.82 0.92 -3.43
N THR A 50 -3.94 1.30 -2.15
CA THR A 50 -3.66 2.66 -1.67
C THR A 50 -2.21 3.05 -1.96
N ARG A 51 -1.26 2.15 -1.66
CA ARG A 51 0.16 2.36 -1.94
C ARG A 51 0.44 2.52 -3.44
N ARG A 52 -0.18 1.72 -4.30
CA ARG A 52 -0.03 1.86 -5.77
C ARG A 52 -0.58 3.18 -6.27
N ASN A 53 -1.73 3.60 -5.74
CA ASN A 53 -2.32 4.88 -6.09
C ASN A 53 -1.40 6.02 -5.68
N ASN A 54 -0.87 5.99 -4.45
CA ASN A 54 0.10 6.99 -3.99
C ASN A 54 1.35 7.00 -4.87
N ARG A 55 1.92 5.85 -5.20
CA ARG A 55 3.11 5.79 -6.06
C ARG A 55 2.84 6.27 -7.48
N ASN A 56 1.68 5.95 -8.05
CA ASN A 56 1.27 6.47 -9.36
C ASN A 56 1.07 7.98 -9.30
N LEU A 57 0.46 8.50 -8.24
CA LEU A 57 0.29 9.93 -8.00
C LEU A 57 1.65 10.62 -7.89
N GLU A 58 2.57 10.09 -7.09
CA GLU A 58 3.94 10.60 -6.96
C GLU A 58 4.68 10.61 -8.30
N MET A 59 4.58 9.53 -9.09
CA MET A 59 5.17 9.48 -10.43
C MET A 59 4.54 10.49 -11.38
N HIS A 60 3.21 10.68 -11.32
CA HIS A 60 2.52 11.68 -12.14
C HIS A 60 2.90 13.10 -11.73
N LEU A 61 3.01 13.38 -10.43
CA LEU A 61 3.48 14.67 -9.90
C LEU A 61 4.93 14.95 -10.34
N GLN A 62 5.83 13.98 -10.20
CA GLN A 62 7.22 14.11 -10.67
C GLN A 62 7.29 14.31 -12.18
N LYS A 63 6.49 13.57 -12.96
CA LYS A 63 6.46 13.68 -14.42
C LYS A 63 5.84 15.00 -14.90
N ALA A 64 4.89 15.55 -14.15
CA ALA A 64 4.27 16.82 -14.47
C ALA A 64 5.25 18.00 -14.30
N GLY A 65 6.36 17.81 -13.58
CA GLY A 65 7.44 18.80 -13.52
C GLY A 65 6.98 20.14 -12.94
N PHE A 66 6.01 20.12 -12.03
CA PHE A 66 5.56 21.32 -11.34
C PHE A 66 6.72 21.94 -10.56
N GLU A 67 6.96 23.23 -10.79
CA GLU A 67 8.01 24.01 -10.11
C GLU A 67 7.69 24.15 -8.60
N GLU A 68 6.40 24.06 -8.24
CA GLU A 68 5.90 24.09 -6.87
C GLU A 68 4.70 23.13 -6.71
N VAL A 69 4.70 22.32 -5.64
CA VAL A 69 3.57 21.46 -5.29
C VAL A 69 2.59 22.26 -4.44
N CYS A 70 1.69 23.02 -5.08
CA CYS A 70 0.61 23.71 -4.36
C CYS A 70 -0.38 22.67 -3.79
N ARG A 71 -0.63 22.70 -2.48
CA ARG A 71 -1.74 21.94 -1.89
C ARG A 71 -3.03 22.75 -2.07
N LEU A 72 -4.19 22.08 -1.99
CA LEU A 72 -5.49 22.77 -2.02
C LEU A 72 -5.61 23.84 -0.92
N GLU A 73 -4.82 23.70 0.14
CA GLU A 73 -4.70 24.58 1.30
C GLU A 73 -3.94 25.89 0.98
N ASP A 74 -3.06 25.89 -0.03
CA ASP A 74 -2.30 27.05 -0.51
C ASP A 74 -3.08 27.90 -1.52
N PHE A 75 -4.24 27.43 -1.97
CA PHE A 75 -5.04 28.15 -2.95
C PHE A 75 -5.91 29.19 -2.25
N ASP A 76 -5.67 30.46 -2.54
CA ASP A 76 -6.53 31.54 -2.07
C ASP A 76 -7.82 31.59 -2.91
N TRP A 77 -8.92 31.14 -2.32
CA TRP A 77 -10.24 31.08 -2.97
C TRP A 77 -10.98 32.42 -2.92
N THR A 78 -10.35 33.47 -2.39
CA THR A 78 -10.99 34.79 -2.17
C THR A 78 -10.53 35.89 -3.13
N ALA A 79 -9.71 35.55 -4.13
CA ALA A 79 -9.29 36.44 -5.22
C ALA A 79 -10.40 36.68 -6.26
#